data_AF-A0A821ZA20-F1
#
_entry.id   AF-A0A821ZA20-F1
#
_cell.length_a   1.000
_cell.length_b   1.000
_cell.length_c   1.000
_cell.angle_alpha   90.00
_cell.angle_beta   90.00
_cell.angle_gamma   90.00
#
_symmetry.space_group_name_H-M   'P 1'
#
loop_
_entity.id
_entity.type
_entity.pdbx_description
1 polymer ?
#
loop_
_entity_poly.entity_id
_entity_poly.type
_entity_poly.pdbx_seq_one_letter_code
_entity_poly.pdbx_strand_id
1 'polypeptide(L)'
;MSVFCSNSHRFNGRSAQLAKIVLVGTHADLVPDCIKSDDGDYTCERIQLFMNHIKNRYIDDFEFHDKIFLLDTRAAWTPSMKNLIACFNQYKERICQKLKSTTIFLDRSTHHIQQQWRKTFASFPIMSWSRFVESIRQEVNPLASDEHMRELVQQLQIMGE
;
A
#
# COMPACT_ATOMS: atom_id res chain seq x y z
N MET A 1 2.04 -2.05 -13.06
CA MET A 1 2.76 -1.59 -11.87
C MET A 1 2.60 -0.08 -11.82
N SER A 2 1.54 0.40 -11.16
CA SER A 2 1.19 1.82 -11.17
C SER A 2 1.71 2.45 -9.89
N VAL A 3 2.76 3.25 -10.01
CA VAL A 3 3.26 4.11 -8.93
C VAL A 3 2.36 5.35 -8.89
N PHE A 4 1.51 5.47 -7.87
CA PHE A 4 0.73 6.68 -7.65
C PHE A 4 1.65 7.80 -7.16
N CYS A 5 1.91 8.76 -8.03
CA CYS A 5 2.47 10.06 -7.66
C CYS A 5 1.28 11.01 -7.46
N SER A 6 0.75 11.06 -6.24
CA SER A 6 -0.27 12.07 -5.89
C SER A 6 0.33 13.46 -6.06
N ASN A 7 -0.39 14.32 -6.79
CA ASN A 7 -0.05 15.73 -7.02
C ASN A 7 0.35 16.44 -5.73
N SER A 8 1.65 16.56 -5.49
CA SER A 8 2.23 17.43 -4.49
C SER A 8 3.32 18.25 -5.17
N HIS A 9 3.33 19.55 -4.90
CA HIS A 9 4.17 20.52 -5.60
C HIS A 9 5.65 20.11 -5.57
N ARG A 10 6.24 20.05 -6.77
CA ARG A 10 7.63 19.67 -7.01
C ARG A 10 8.55 20.83 -6.67
N PHE A 11 9.43 20.66 -5.69
CA PHE A 11 10.69 21.42 -5.60
C PHE A 11 11.83 20.46 -5.99
N ASN A 12 12.61 20.81 -7.01
CA ASN A 12 13.76 20.03 -7.52
C ASN A 12 13.47 18.60 -8.05
N GLY A 13 12.24 18.31 -8.52
CA GLY A 13 11.92 17.01 -9.14
C GLY A 13 11.80 15.83 -8.18
N ARG A 14 11.88 16.07 -6.86
CA ARG A 14 11.68 15.06 -5.82
C ARG A 14 10.19 14.94 -5.48
N SER A 15 9.72 13.72 -5.22
CA SER A 15 8.37 13.51 -4.69
C SER A 15 8.29 14.10 -3.28
N ALA A 16 7.27 14.90 -2.97
CA ALA A 16 7.09 15.42 -1.60
C ALA A 16 6.70 14.32 -0.60
N GLN A 17 6.34 13.12 -1.08
CA GLN A 17 6.12 11.93 -0.27
C GLN A 17 6.85 10.74 -0.89
N LEU A 18 7.95 10.33 -0.28
CA LEU A 18 8.66 9.11 -0.66
C LEU A 18 7.87 7.89 -0.18
N ALA A 19 7.95 6.80 -0.94
CA ALA A 19 7.39 5.53 -0.51
C ALA A 19 8.16 5.02 0.72
N LYS A 20 7.42 4.55 1.73
CA LYS A 20 8.02 3.99 2.95
C LYS A 20 8.42 2.55 2.68
N ILE A 21 9.66 2.19 3.02
CA ILE A 21 10.20 0.85 2.84
C ILE A 21 10.49 0.23 4.21
N VAL A 22 9.92 -0.94 4.47
CA VAL A 22 10.22 -1.77 5.64
C VAL A 22 10.94 -3.02 5.15
N LEU A 23 12.14 -3.26 5.67
CA LEU A 23 12.94 -4.42 5.29
C LEU A 23 12.66 -5.57 6.24
N VAL A 24 12.35 -6.74 5.67
CA VAL A 24 11.99 -7.96 6.39
C VAL A 24 12.83 -9.10 5.85
N GLY A 25 13.67 -9.68 6.70
CA GLY A 25 14.41 -10.90 6.43
C GLY A 25 13.66 -12.09 7.01
N THR A 26 13.29 -13.05 6.17
CA THR A 26 12.63 -14.29 6.62
C THR A 26 13.64 -15.42 6.76
N HIS A 27 13.28 -16.47 7.51
CA HIS A 27 14.11 -17.65 7.75
C HIS A 27 15.43 -17.33 8.48
N ALA A 28 15.38 -16.40 9.44
CA ALA A 28 16.56 -16.02 10.22
C ALA A 28 17.12 -17.20 11.05
N ASP A 29 16.29 -18.20 11.35
CA ASP A 29 16.64 -19.45 12.02
C ASP A 29 17.61 -20.34 11.23
N LEU A 30 17.67 -20.18 9.90
CA LEU A 30 18.53 -20.98 9.02
C LEU A 30 19.88 -20.33 8.73
N VAL A 31 20.09 -19.08 9.17
CA VAL A 31 21.29 -18.31 8.86
C VAL A 31 22.30 -18.43 10.01
N PRO A 32 23.51 -18.98 9.77
CA PRO A 32 24.50 -19.18 10.85
C PRO A 32 24.93 -17.90 11.57
N ASP A 33 24.99 -16.79 10.83
CA ASP A 33 25.40 -15.47 11.36
C ASP A 33 24.26 -14.74 12.10
N CYS A 34 23.07 -15.34 12.18
CA CYS A 34 21.93 -14.77 12.91
C CYS A 34 21.88 -15.33 14.33
N ILE A 35 21.96 -14.45 15.32
CA ILE A 35 21.92 -14.80 16.73
C ILE A 35 20.53 -14.46 17.27
N LYS A 36 19.88 -15.44 17.91
CA LYS A 36 18.62 -15.24 18.62
C LYS A 36 18.89 -14.64 20.00
N SER A 37 18.30 -13.49 20.29
CA SER A 37 18.36 -12.85 21.60
C SER A 37 17.47 -13.56 22.61
N ASP A 38 17.64 -13.23 23.90
CA ASP A 38 16.79 -13.75 24.98
C ASP A 38 15.31 -13.35 24.81
N ASP A 39 15.06 -12.22 24.15
CA ASP A 39 13.72 -11.78 23.76
C ASP A 39 13.12 -12.62 22.60
N GLY A 40 13.90 -13.52 22.02
CA GLY A 40 13.48 -14.38 20.91
C GLY A 40 13.57 -13.73 19.53
N ASP A 41 14.16 -12.54 19.44
CA ASP A 41 14.39 -11.80 18.19
C ASP A 41 15.74 -12.18 17.57
N TYR A 42 15.85 -12.14 16.24
CA TYR A 42 17.12 -12.41 15.56
C TYR A 42 17.88 -11.12 15.27
N THR A 43 19.21 -11.19 15.43
CA THR A 43 20.15 -10.12 15.12
C THR A 43 21.28 -10.65 14.25
N CYS A 44 21.80 -9.82 13.33
CA CYS A 44 22.89 -10.20 12.44
C CYS A 44 23.70 -8.96 12.08
N GLU A 45 25.00 -8.95 12.31
CA GLU A 45 25.83 -7.76 12.06
C GLU A 45 25.88 -7.38 10.57
N ARG A 46 25.95 -8.38 9.68
CA ARG A 46 25.97 -8.18 8.21
C ARG A 46 24.72 -7.45 7.71
N ILE A 47 23.59 -7.61 8.39
CA ILE A 47 22.33 -6.96 8.00
C ILE A 47 22.41 -5.44 8.21
N GLN A 48 23.16 -4.97 9.20
CA GLN A 48 23.30 -3.55 9.50
C GLN A 48 24.16 -2.85 8.45
N LEU A 49 25.23 -3.50 7.99
CA LEU A 49 26.05 -3.00 6.88
C LEU A 49 25.24 -2.91 5.59
N PHE A 50 24.41 -3.92 5.33
CA PHE A 50 23.49 -3.93 4.19
C PHE A 50 22.47 -2.78 4.24
N MET A 51 21.93 -2.46 5.43
CA MET A 51 21.03 -1.29 5.59
C MET A 51 21.70 -0.01 5.21
N ASN A 52 22.91 0.23 5.73
CA ASN A 52 23.63 1.46 5.44
C ASN A 52 23.91 1.58 3.93
N HIS A 53 24.26 0.47 3.29
CA HIS A 53 24.48 0.44 1.85
C HIS A 53 23.20 0.77 1.06
N ILE A 54 22.08 0.12 1.37
CA ILE A 54 20.80 0.35 0.68
C ILE A 54 20.27 1.77 0.93
N LYS A 55 20.29 2.23 2.19
CA LYS A 55 19.87 3.58 2.55
C LYS A 55 20.67 4.59 1.73
N ASN A 56 22.00 4.51 1.73
CA ASN A 56 22.86 5.42 0.97
C ASN A 56 22.59 5.38 -0.54
N ARG A 57 22.29 4.20 -1.08
CA ARG A 57 22.05 4.03 -2.52
C ARG A 57 20.70 4.59 -2.99
N TYR A 58 19.69 4.63 -2.13
CA TYR A 58 18.31 4.95 -2.49
C TYR A 58 17.66 6.02 -1.61
N ILE A 59 18.46 6.79 -0.87
CA ILE A 59 17.98 7.81 0.08
C ILE A 59 17.11 8.89 -0.59
N ASP A 60 17.35 9.16 -1.88
CA ASP A 60 16.59 10.14 -2.65
C ASP A 60 15.27 9.58 -3.22
N ASP A 61 15.12 8.25 -3.28
CA ASP A 61 13.98 7.57 -3.89
C ASP A 61 12.98 7.05 -2.84
N PHE A 62 13.46 6.65 -1.67
CA PHE A 62 12.68 5.95 -0.66
C PHE A 62 12.99 6.43 0.75
N GLU A 63 12.00 6.28 1.63
CA GLU A 63 12.20 6.46 3.06
C GLU A 63 12.19 5.10 3.77
N PHE A 64 13.34 4.69 4.28
CA PHE A 64 13.50 3.41 4.95
C PHE A 64 13.13 3.51 6.43
N HIS A 65 12.37 2.53 6.91
CA HIS A 65 12.19 2.33 8.35
C HIS A 65 13.52 1.96 9.00
N ASP A 66 13.76 2.45 10.21
CA ASP A 66 15.07 2.32 10.86
C ASP A 66 15.39 0.91 11.32
N LYS A 67 14.37 0.11 11.64
CA LYS A 67 14.53 -1.27 12.07
C LYS A 67 14.34 -2.24 10.91
N ILE A 68 15.20 -3.25 10.82
CA ILE A 68 14.95 -4.47 10.04
C ILE A 68 14.28 -5.49 10.93
N PHE A 69 13.29 -6.19 10.37
CA PHE A 69 12.66 -7.32 11.05
C PHE A 69 13.26 -8.62 10.53
N LEU A 70 14.05 -9.28 11.37
CA LEU A 70 14.50 -10.65 11.11
C LEU A 70 13.50 -11.61 11.77
N LEU A 71 12.97 -12.55 10.97
CA LEU A 71 11.85 -13.40 11.35
C LEU A 71 12.19 -14.86 11.13
N ASP A 72 11.83 -15.68 12.12
CA ASP A 72 11.64 -17.12 11.97
C ASP A 72 10.17 -17.35 11.59
N THR A 73 9.95 -17.90 10.40
CA THR A 73 8.60 -18.11 9.84
C THR A 73 7.86 -19.28 10.50
N ARG A 74 8.54 -20.09 11.30
CA ARG A 74 7.98 -21.21 12.05
C ARG A 74 7.48 -20.81 13.43
N ALA A 75 8.01 -19.70 13.97
CA ALA A 75 7.62 -19.15 15.26
C ALA A 75 6.60 -18.01 15.07
N ALA A 76 5.32 -18.30 15.28
CA ALA A 76 4.30 -17.26 15.33
C ALA A 76 4.46 -16.40 16.60
N TRP A 77 4.04 -15.14 16.52
CA TRP A 77 3.92 -14.22 17.68
C TRP A 77 5.21 -13.84 18.41
N THR A 78 6.37 -13.94 17.76
CA THR A 78 7.62 -13.38 18.28
C THR A 78 7.50 -11.86 18.52
N PRO A 79 8.29 -11.26 19.42
CA PRO A 79 8.30 -9.81 19.60
C PRO A 79 8.59 -9.06 18.30
N SER A 80 9.52 -9.54 17.47
CA SER A 80 9.79 -9.01 16.13
C SER A 80 8.54 -8.98 15.25
N MET A 81 7.75 -10.06 15.22
CA MET A 81 6.48 -10.11 14.47
C MET A 81 5.44 -9.11 15.03
N LYS A 82 5.31 -9.02 16.36
CA LYS A 82 4.40 -8.04 17.00
C LYS A 82 4.80 -6.61 16.66
N ASN A 83 6.10 -6.32 16.69
CA ASN A 83 6.65 -5.01 16.34
C ASN A 83 6.45 -4.69 14.85
N LEU A 84 6.56 -5.68 13.97
CA LEU A 84 6.28 -5.52 12.54
C LEU A 84 4.80 -5.16 12.31
N ILE A 85 3.88 -5.87 12.95
CA ILE A 85 2.44 -5.58 12.89
C ILE A 85 2.15 -4.17 13.42
N ALA A 86 2.73 -3.79 14.55
CA ALA A 86 2.59 -2.45 15.11
C ALA A 86 3.11 -1.36 14.14
N CYS A 87 4.27 -1.61 13.50
CA CYS A 87 4.84 -0.73 12.49
C CYS A 87 3.89 -0.56 11.29
N PHE A 88 3.31 -1.64 10.77
CA PHE A 88 2.35 -1.57 9.68
C PHE A 88 1.06 -0.85 10.07
N ASN A 89 0.56 -1.07 11.28
CA ASN A 89 -0.62 -0.35 11.78
C ASN A 89 -0.34 1.15 11.89
N GLN A 90 0.83 1.56 12.37
CA GLN A 90 1.22 2.97 12.43
C GLN A 90 1.26 3.60 11.03
N TYR A 91 1.84 2.91 10.04
CA TYR A 91 1.84 3.42 8.66
C TYR A 91 0.44 3.47 8.06
N LYS A 92 -0.38 2.44 8.31
CA LYS A 92 -1.79 2.42 7.90
C LYS A 92 -2.54 3.63 8.46
N GLU A 93 -2.44 3.90 9.76
CA GLU A 93 -3.07 5.06 10.39
C GLU A 93 -2.63 6.38 9.76
N ARG A 94 -1.32 6.56 9.54
CA ARG A 94 -0.77 7.76 8.88
C ARG A 94 -1.27 7.95 7.45
N ILE A 95 -1.44 6.85 6.70
CA ILE A 95 -2.01 6.88 5.35
C ILE A 95 -3.49 7.25 5.44
N CYS A 96 -4.26 6.56 6.29
CA CYS A 96 -5.68 6.81 6.48
C CYS A 96 -6.00 8.25 6.90
N GLN A 97 -5.16 8.88 7.74
CA GLN A 97 -5.30 10.29 8.13
C GLN A 97 -5.22 11.28 6.95
N LYS A 98 -4.54 10.91 5.87
CA LYS A 98 -4.39 11.75 4.67
C LYS A 98 -5.42 11.45 3.59
N LEU A 99 -6.11 10.32 3.69
CA LEU A 99 -7.13 9.93 2.72
C LEU A 99 -8.42 10.70 3.00
N LYS A 100 -9.11 11.08 1.93
CA LYS A 100 -10.46 11.62 2.03
C LYS A 100 -11.39 10.53 2.58
N SER A 101 -12.36 10.92 3.40
CA SER A 101 -13.42 10.01 3.84
C SER A 101 -14.14 9.41 2.64
N THR A 102 -14.54 8.15 2.75
CA THR A 102 -15.36 7.49 1.74
C THR A 102 -16.71 8.19 1.64
N THR A 103 -17.26 8.24 0.42
CA THR A 103 -18.59 8.79 0.18
C THR A 103 -19.57 7.63 -0.03
N ILE A 104 -20.85 7.85 0.30
CA ILE A 104 -21.92 6.88 -0.01
C ILE A 104 -21.95 6.56 -1.52
N PHE A 105 -21.55 7.52 -2.36
CA PHE A 105 -21.46 7.31 -3.81
C PHE A 105 -20.35 6.30 -4.17
N LEU A 106 -19.15 6.45 -3.59
CA LEU A 106 -18.06 5.48 -3.74
C LEU A 106 -18.45 4.09 -3.24
N ASP A 107 -19.09 4.02 -2.06
CA ASP A 107 -19.49 2.73 -1.46
C ASP A 107 -20.50 2.00 -2.36
N ARG A 108 -21.51 2.71 -2.88
CA ARG A 108 -22.50 2.12 -3.80
C ARG A 108 -21.89 1.71 -5.13
N SER A 109 -21.01 2.53 -5.71
CA SER A 109 -20.30 2.19 -6.95
C SER A 109 -19.43 0.95 -6.76
N THR A 110 -18.67 0.88 -5.67
CA THR A 110 -17.81 -0.27 -5.35
C THR A 110 -18.65 -1.54 -5.17
N HIS A 111 -19.77 -1.45 -4.43
CA HIS A 111 -20.69 -2.56 -4.26
C HIS A 111 -21.24 -3.06 -5.61
N HIS A 112 -21.65 -2.15 -6.49
CA HIS A 112 -22.16 -2.49 -7.82
C HIS A 112 -21.09 -3.19 -8.68
N ILE A 113 -19.85 -2.67 -8.67
CA ILE A 113 -18.71 -3.28 -9.38
C ILE A 113 -18.48 -4.71 -8.89
N GLN A 114 -18.41 -4.90 -7.57
CA GLN A 114 -18.11 -6.19 -6.96
C GLN A 114 -19.20 -7.24 -7.20
N GLN A 115 -20.48 -6.84 -7.13
CA GLN A 115 -21.59 -7.79 -7.22
C GLN A 115 -21.97 -8.15 -8.65
N GLN A 116 -21.86 -7.19 -9.59
CA GLN A 116 -22.35 -7.34 -10.95
C GLN A 116 -21.20 -7.30 -11.98
N TRP A 117 -20.47 -6.19 -12.06
CA TRP A 117 -19.55 -5.97 -13.18
C TRP A 117 -18.41 -6.97 -13.24
N ARG A 118 -17.85 -7.38 -12.09
CA ARG A 118 -16.80 -8.41 -12.07
C ARG A 118 -17.25 -9.72 -12.71
N LYS A 119 -18.53 -10.08 -12.61
CA LYS A 119 -19.10 -11.27 -13.26
C LYS A 119 -19.37 -11.01 -14.74
N THR A 120 -19.99 -9.87 -15.05
CA THR A 120 -20.37 -9.49 -16.41
C THR A 120 -19.16 -9.31 -17.34
N PHE A 121 -18.07 -8.74 -16.82
CA PHE A 121 -16.85 -8.44 -17.57
C PHE A 121 -15.69 -9.40 -17.22
N ALA A 122 -15.99 -10.59 -16.67
CA ALA A 122 -14.97 -11.54 -16.23
C ALA A 122 -14.02 -11.96 -17.35
N SER A 123 -14.52 -12.09 -18.58
CA SER A 123 -13.73 -12.45 -19.77
C SER A 123 -12.96 -11.29 -20.37
N PHE A 124 -13.42 -10.04 -20.16
CA PHE A 124 -12.81 -8.84 -20.70
C PHE A 124 -13.09 -7.63 -19.79
N PRO A 125 -12.25 -7.40 -18.76
CA PRO A 125 -12.47 -6.40 -17.72
C PRO A 125 -12.02 -5.00 -18.19
N ILE A 126 -12.45 -4.59 -19.39
CA ILE A 126 -12.12 -3.30 -19.97
C ILE A 126 -13.42 -2.62 -20.37
N MET A 127 -13.54 -1.34 -20.01
CA MET A 127 -14.70 -0.53 -20.33
C MET A 127 -14.25 0.88 -20.72
N SER A 128 -14.91 1.46 -21.74
CA SER A 128 -14.65 2.85 -22.12
C SER A 128 -15.16 3.81 -21.05
N TRP A 129 -14.57 5.00 -20.99
CA TRP A 129 -15.03 6.07 -20.09
C TRP A 129 -16.51 6.41 -20.27
N SER A 130 -16.98 6.52 -21.52
CA SER A 130 -18.39 6.83 -21.81
C SER A 130 -19.34 5.78 -21.24
N ARG A 131 -19.01 4.49 -21.42
CA ARG A 131 -19.81 3.38 -20.90
C ARG A 131 -19.77 3.33 -19.38
N PHE A 132 -18.63 3.61 -18.76
CA PHE A 132 -18.51 3.72 -17.30
C PHE A 132 -19.48 4.77 -16.75
N VAL A 133 -19.44 6.00 -17.30
CA VAL A 133 -20.27 7.10 -16.81
C VAL A 133 -21.75 6.79 -16.99
N GLU A 134 -22.13 6.24 -18.14
CA GLU A 134 -23.51 5.85 -18.42
C GLU A 134 -24.01 4.80 -17.44
N SER A 135 -23.24 3.72 -17.22
CA SER A 135 -23.63 2.65 -16.31
C SER A 135 -23.69 3.11 -14.84
N ILE A 136 -22.77 3.95 -14.37
CA ILE A 136 -22.87 4.53 -13.02
C ILE A 136 -24.09 5.43 -12.88
N ARG A 137 -24.43 6.23 -13.90
CA ARG A 137 -25.64 7.07 -13.86
C ARG A 137 -26.92 6.24 -13.86
N GLN A 138 -26.96 5.17 -14.65
CA GLN A 138 -28.13 4.28 -14.74
C GLN A 138 -28.34 3.49 -13.45
N GLU A 139 -27.28 2.92 -12.89
CA GLU A 139 -27.39 1.90 -11.83
C GLU A 139 -27.12 2.43 -10.41
N VAL A 140 -26.42 3.56 -10.28
CA VAL A 140 -25.94 4.07 -8.98
C VAL A 140 -26.48 5.45 -8.65
N ASN A 141 -26.25 6.45 -9.52
CA ASN A 141 -26.69 7.82 -9.29
C ASN A 141 -26.89 8.60 -10.60
N PRO A 142 -28.14 8.79 -11.06
CA PRO A 142 -28.43 9.49 -12.32
C PRO A 142 -28.07 10.98 -12.30
N LEU A 143 -27.93 11.57 -11.10
CA LEU A 143 -27.61 12.99 -10.91
C LEU A 143 -26.10 13.24 -10.76
N ALA A 144 -25.27 12.21 -10.93
CA ALA A 144 -23.84 12.37 -10.80
C ALA A 144 -23.25 13.21 -11.95
N SER A 145 -22.70 14.38 -11.61
CA SER A 145 -21.97 15.25 -12.54
C SER A 145 -20.66 14.61 -12.99
N ASP A 146 -20.03 15.20 -14.02
CA ASP A 146 -18.72 14.73 -14.50
C ASP A 146 -17.63 14.88 -13.44
N GLU A 147 -17.76 15.84 -12.53
CA GLU A 147 -16.81 16.02 -11.43
C GLU A 147 -16.89 14.84 -10.44
N HIS A 148 -18.10 14.41 -10.09
CA HIS A 148 -18.28 13.21 -9.26
C HIS A 148 -17.67 11.97 -9.92
N MET A 149 -17.75 11.86 -11.25
CA MET A 149 -17.18 10.72 -11.99
C MET A 149 -15.64 10.72 -11.97
N ARG A 150 -15.01 11.90 -12.13
CA ARG A 150 -13.55 12.03 -12.03
C ARG A 150 -13.05 11.65 -10.64
N GLU A 151 -13.70 12.17 -9.60
CA GLU A 151 -13.33 11.82 -8.21
C GLU A 151 -13.56 10.34 -7.93
N LEU A 152 -14.69 9.78 -8.38
CA LEU A 152 -14.99 8.36 -8.23
C LEU A 152 -13.91 7.48 -8.85
N VAL A 153 -13.54 7.71 -10.11
CA VAL A 153 -12.52 6.88 -10.77
C VAL A 153 -11.16 7.04 -10.11
N GLN A 154 -10.80 8.25 -9.66
CA GLN A 154 -9.58 8.43 -8.88
C GLN A 154 -9.59 7.58 -7.60
N GLN A 155 -10.71 7.56 -6.88
CA GLN A 155 -10.85 6.78 -5.65
C GLN A 155 -10.83 5.26 -5.91
N LEU A 156 -11.55 4.78 -6.93
CA LEU A 156 -11.54 3.37 -7.33
C LEU A 156 -10.12 2.91 -7.72
N GLN A 157 -9.40 3.72 -8.49
CA GLN A 157 -8.02 3.44 -8.87
C GLN A 157 -7.07 3.37 -7.66
N ILE A 158 -7.22 4.26 -6.66
CA ILE A 158 -6.45 4.21 -5.42
C ILE A 158 -6.76 2.93 -4.62
N MET A 159 -8.01 2.48 -4.64
CA MET A 159 -8.46 1.25 -3.98
C MET A 159 -8.06 -0.03 -4.74
N GLY A 160 -7.64 0.09 -6.00
CA GLY A 160 -7.35 -1.06 -6.87
C GLY A 160 -8.62 -1.76 -7.37
N GLU A 161 -9.73 -1.03 -7.43
CA GLU A 161 -11.01 -1.47 -8.02
C GLU A 161 -11.06 -1.29 -9.54
#